data_AF-A0A842RGC5-F1
#
_entry.id   AF-A0A842RGC5-F1
#
_cell.length_a   1.000
_cell.length_b   1.000
_cell.length_c   1.000
_cell.angle_alpha   90.00
_cell.angle_beta   90.00
_cell.angle_gamma   90.00
#
_symmetry.space_group_name_H-M   'P 1'
#
loop_
_entity.id
_entity.type
_entity.pdbx_description
1 polymer ?
#
loop_
_entity_poly.entity_id
_entity_poly.type
_entity_poly.pdbx_seq_one_letter_code
_entity_poly.pdbx_strand_id
1 'polypeptide(L)'
;MKSRTTHPVLTNVGLINSDSLDFGEIKAKDSYLITPIVYAPGFIMGIITFKETMTLSIGFCEGSYEKAMIEEFLGFFDKELPS
;
A
#
# COMPACT_ATOMS: atom_id res chain seq x y z
N MET A 1 27.62 7.82 11.29
CA MET A 1 27.48 6.37 11.08
C MET A 1 26.03 6.12 10.68
N LYS A 2 25.73 5.71 9.43
CA LYS A 2 24.35 5.37 9.02
C LYS A 2 23.94 4.09 9.75
N SER A 3 22.75 4.08 10.34
CA SER A 3 22.18 2.87 10.93
C SER A 3 22.13 1.76 9.88
N ARG A 4 22.46 0.52 10.28
CA ARG A 4 22.26 -0.68 9.44
C ARG A 4 20.81 -1.20 9.49
N THR A 5 19.95 -0.58 10.30
CA THR A 5 18.53 -0.93 10.40
C THR A 5 17.69 -0.01 9.54
N THR A 6 16.77 -0.61 8.80
CA THR A 6 15.65 0.04 8.12
C THR A 6 14.39 -0.28 8.91
N HIS A 7 13.48 0.69 9.06
CA HIS A 7 12.20 0.46 9.71
C HIS A 7 11.11 0.42 8.63
N PRO A 8 10.22 -0.59 8.64
CA PRO A 8 9.09 -0.59 7.73
C PRO A 8 8.22 0.63 8.01
N VAL A 9 7.81 1.32 6.95
CA VAL A 9 6.87 2.44 7.05
C VAL A 9 5.47 1.94 6.70
N LEU A 10 4.50 2.22 7.56
CA LEU A 10 3.10 1.97 7.28
C LEU A 10 2.38 3.32 7.24
N THR A 11 1.64 3.58 6.18
CA THR A 11 0.85 4.80 6.03
C THR A 11 -0.57 4.46 5.61
N ASN A 12 -1.54 5.09 6.26
CA ASN A 12 -2.94 4.98 5.94
C ASN A 12 -3.44 6.36 5.49
N VAL A 13 -3.85 6.46 4.22
CA VAL A 13 -4.42 7.69 3.64
C VAL A 13 -5.87 7.87 4.06
N GLY A 14 -6.53 6.79 4.49
CA GLY A 14 -7.91 6.77 4.93
C GLY A 14 -8.89 6.53 3.80
N LEU A 15 -10.12 7.00 4.01
CA LEU A 15 -11.23 6.82 3.09
C LEU A 15 -11.18 7.86 1.97
N ILE A 16 -11.11 7.38 0.74
CA ILE A 16 -11.28 8.18 -0.46
C ILE A 16 -12.79 8.37 -0.68
N ASN A 17 -13.25 9.61 -0.52
CA ASN A 17 -14.65 9.94 -0.73
C ASN A 17 -14.98 9.96 -2.23
N SER A 18 -15.89 9.10 -2.68
CA SER A 18 -16.35 9.07 -4.08
C SER A 18 -16.93 10.40 -4.54
N ASP A 19 -17.55 11.15 -3.64
CA ASP A 19 -18.20 12.43 -3.98
C ASP A 19 -17.18 13.56 -4.14
N SER A 20 -15.94 13.35 -3.67
CA SER A 20 -14.82 14.29 -3.88
C SER A 20 -14.06 14.05 -5.20
N LEU A 21 -14.36 12.94 -5.88
CA LEU A 21 -13.76 12.60 -7.17
C LEU A 21 -14.62 13.15 -8.30
N ASP A 22 -14.20 14.26 -8.90
CA ASP A 22 -14.88 14.87 -10.03
C ASP A 22 -14.22 14.45 -11.35
N PHE A 23 -14.91 13.59 -12.10
CA PHE A 23 -14.59 13.23 -13.49
C PHE A 23 -15.76 13.57 -14.42
N GLY A 24 -16.58 14.55 -14.07
CA GLY A 24 -17.82 14.88 -14.78
C GLY A 24 -18.88 13.78 -14.63
N GLU A 25 -19.41 13.27 -15.75
CA GLU A 25 -20.44 12.22 -15.74
C GLU A 25 -19.88 10.82 -15.44
N ILE A 26 -18.56 10.66 -15.45
CA ILE A 26 -17.89 9.38 -15.22
C ILE A 26 -17.73 9.15 -13.72
N LYS A 27 -18.21 8.01 -13.23
CA LYS A 27 -18.03 7.60 -11.83
C LYS A 27 -16.82 6.70 -11.69
N ALA A 28 -15.95 7.02 -10.73
CA ALA A 28 -14.85 6.14 -10.36
C ALA A 28 -15.38 4.79 -9.85
N LYS A 29 -14.97 3.71 -10.50
CA LYS A 29 -15.34 2.34 -10.13
C LYS A 29 -14.50 1.86 -8.96
N ASP A 30 -13.18 2.00 -9.11
CA ASP A 30 -12.13 1.52 -8.22
C ASP A 30 -11.09 2.63 -8.00
N SER A 31 -10.32 2.55 -6.91
CA SER A 31 -9.23 3.48 -6.60
C SER A 31 -8.03 2.69 -6.10
N TYR A 32 -6.85 3.02 -6.62
CA TYR A 32 -5.59 2.37 -6.27
C TYR A 32 -4.54 3.39 -5.87
N LEU A 33 -3.65 3.01 -4.96
CA LEU A 33 -2.48 3.78 -4.57
C LEU A 33 -1.21 3.06 -5.04
N ILE A 34 -0.33 3.80 -5.72
CA ILE A 34 1.05 3.36 -5.95
C ILE A 34 1.89 4.00 -4.84
N THR A 35 2.29 3.18 -3.88
CA THR A 35 3.15 3.62 -2.78
C THR A 35 4.53 3.97 -3.32
N PRO A 36 5.17 5.08 -2.89
CA PRO A 36 6.51 5.44 -3.36
C PRO A 36 7.54 4.35 -3.00
N ILE A 37 8.61 4.27 -3.78
CA ILE A 37 9.75 3.42 -3.44
C ILE A 37 10.74 4.24 -2.60
N VAL A 38 11.13 3.70 -1.44
CA VAL A 38 12.18 4.27 -0.58
C VAL A 38 13.52 3.63 -0.94
N TYR A 39 14.62 4.38 -0.88
CA TYR A 39 15.96 3.86 -1.16
C TYR A 39 16.23 2.55 -0.41
N ALA A 40 16.82 1.58 -1.11
CA ALA A 40 17.20 0.28 -0.56
C ALA A 40 17.96 0.42 0.79
N PRO A 41 17.64 -0.39 1.82
CA PRO A 41 16.61 -1.44 1.87
C PRO A 41 15.26 -0.93 2.40
N GLY A 42 14.71 0.14 1.84
CA GLY A 42 13.44 0.72 2.28
C GLY A 42 12.24 -0.20 2.00
N PHE A 43 11.29 -0.21 2.93
CA PHE A 43 9.99 -0.86 2.81
C PHE A 43 8.92 0.15 3.21
N ILE A 44 7.90 0.33 2.38
CA ILE A 44 6.74 1.15 2.71
C ILE A 44 5.45 0.51 2.22
N MET A 45 4.45 0.44 3.10
CA MET A 45 3.09 0.02 2.79
C MET A 45 2.16 1.22 2.86
N GLY A 46 1.43 1.47 1.79
CA GLY A 46 0.32 2.40 1.72
C GLY A 46 -1.01 1.67 1.78
N ILE A 47 -1.94 2.21 2.56
CA ILE A 47 -3.30 1.71 2.73
C ILE A 47 -4.27 2.82 2.34
N ILE A 48 -5.23 2.50 1.48
CA ILE A 48 -6.37 3.35 1.15
C ILE A 48 -7.67 2.54 1.23
N THR A 49 -8.78 3.21 1.50
CA THR A 49 -10.11 2.60 1.39
C THR A 49 -10.95 3.38 0.40
N PHE A 50 -11.59 2.71 -0.54
CA PHE A 50 -12.55 3.31 -1.46
C PHE A 50 -13.81 2.46 -1.50
N LYS A 51 -14.96 3.08 -1.16
CA LYS A 51 -16.22 2.35 -0.92
C LYS A 51 -15.98 1.26 0.13
N GLU A 52 -16.32 0.02 -0.20
CA GLU A 52 -16.18 -1.16 0.68
C GLU A 52 -14.85 -1.90 0.46
N THR A 53 -13.95 -1.37 -0.37
CA THR A 53 -12.69 -2.02 -0.73
C THR A 53 -11.50 -1.33 -0.10
N MET A 54 -10.76 -2.04 0.75
CA MET A 54 -9.44 -1.62 1.24
C MET A 54 -8.35 -2.13 0.28
N THR A 55 -7.44 -1.23 -0.13
CA THR A 55 -6.29 -1.55 -0.99
C THR A 55 -5.01 -1.36 -0.21
N LEU A 56 -4.18 -2.41 -0.18
CA LEU A 56 -2.82 -2.39 0.36
C LEU A 56 -1.82 -2.40 -0.80
N SER A 57 -0.80 -1.55 -0.73
CA SER A 57 0.21 -1.40 -1.79
C SER A 57 1.60 -1.22 -1.17
N ILE A 58 2.56 -2.07 -1.56
CA ILE A 58 3.92 -2.05 -0.99
C ILE A 58 4.92 -1.55 -2.03
N GLY A 59 5.67 -0.52 -1.67
CA GLY A 59 6.83 -0.03 -2.42
C GLY A 59 8.12 -0.62 -1.85
N PHE A 60 8.90 -1.29 -2.70
CA PHE A 60 10.19 -1.88 -2.34
C PHE A 60 11.13 -1.99 -3.55
N CYS A 61 12.43 -2.22 -3.31
CA CYS A 61 13.39 -2.55 -4.35
C CYS A 61 13.64 -4.07 -4.40
N GLU A 62 13.61 -4.68 -5.59
CA GLU A 62 13.87 -6.14 -5.75
C GLU A 62 15.27 -6.56 -5.29
N GLY A 63 16.25 -5.65 -5.30
CA GLY A 63 17.58 -5.90 -4.71
C GLY A 63 17.61 -5.94 -3.19
N SER A 64 16.50 -5.61 -2.52
CA SER A 64 16.36 -5.62 -1.05
C SER A 64 15.42 -6.72 -0.54
N TYR A 65 14.39 -7.05 -1.33
CA TYR A 65 13.39 -8.05 -0.97
C TYR A 65 12.97 -8.83 -2.21
N GLU A 66 12.77 -10.14 -2.04
CA GLU A 66 12.18 -10.97 -3.09
C GLU A 66 10.67 -10.72 -3.20
N LYS A 67 10.15 -10.63 -4.42
CA LYS A 67 8.72 -10.42 -4.67
C LYS A 67 7.83 -11.46 -3.96
N ALA A 68 8.25 -12.73 -3.98
CA ALA A 68 7.52 -13.82 -3.33
C ALA A 68 7.39 -13.62 -1.81
N MET A 69 8.44 -13.09 -1.15
CA MET A 69 8.39 -12.76 0.28
C MET A 69 7.38 -11.65 0.57
N ILE A 70 7.29 -10.64 -0.31
CA ILE A 70 6.33 -9.54 -0.19
C ILE A 70 4.89 -10.03 -0.42
N GLU A 71 4.68 -10.95 -1.37
CA GLU A 71 3.38 -11.57 -1.63
C GLU A 71 2.92 -12.45 -0.46
N GLU A 72 3.82 -13.25 0.12
CA GLU A 72 3.53 -14.03 1.32
C GLU A 72 3.16 -13.13 2.50
N PHE A 73 3.90 -12.03 2.68
CA PHE A 73 3.61 -11.04 3.70
C PHE A 73 2.22 -10.40 3.56
N LEU A 74 1.81 -10.04 2.34
CA LEU A 74 0.44 -9.57 2.08
C LEU A 74 -0.60 -10.66 2.38
N GLY A 75 -0.28 -11.93 2.07
CA GLY A 75 -1.14 -13.07 2.42
C GLY A 75 -1.30 -13.30 3.91
N PHE A 76 -0.33 -12.92 4.76
CA PHE A 76 -0.52 -12.90 6.22
C PHE A 76 -1.46 -11.78 6.64
N PHE A 77 -1.32 -10.58 6.08
CA PHE A 77 -2.22 -9.45 6.37
C PHE A 77 -3.68 -9.80 6.07
N ASP A 78 -3.94 -10.38 4.91
CA ASP A 78 -5.29 -10.80 4.50
C ASP A 78 -5.94 -11.76 5.52
N LYS A 79 -5.15 -12.67 6.10
CA LYS A 79 -5.62 -13.64 7.11
C LYS A 79 -5.89 -13.02 8.49
N GLU A 80 -5.19 -11.95 8.85
CA GLU A 80 -5.32 -11.27 10.14
C GLU A 80 -6.43 -10.22 10.14
N LEU A 81 -6.89 -9.78 8.96
CA LEU A 81 -7.95 -8.81 8.86
C LEU A 81 -9.33 -9.44 9.14
N PRO A 82 -10.25 -8.73 9.81
CA PRO A 82 -11.61 -9.20 10.03
C PRO A 82 -12.31 -9.53 8.71
N SER A 83 -13.06 -10.63 8.71
CA SER A 83 -13.92 -11.06 7.59
C SER A 83 -15.14 -10.18 7.42
#